data_AF-A0A7Z9IBE6-F1
#
_entry.id   AF-A0A7Z9IBE6-F1
#
_cell.length_a   1.000
_cell.length_b   1.000
_cell.length_c   1.000
_cell.angle_alpha   90.00
_cell.angle_beta   90.00
_cell.angle_gamma   90.00
#
_symmetry.space_group_name_H-M   'P 1'
#
loop_
_entity.id
_entity.type
_entity.pdbx_description
1 polymer ?
#
loop_
_entity_poly.entity_id
_entity_poly.type
_entity_poly.pdbx_seq_one_letter_code
_entity_poly.pdbx_strand_id
1 'polypeptide(L)'
;MINLPTTLLRFVDNSDWVFAKTYAKTWPHEYIVRDQVDEDRFVELVRHIRDQGYLGKFYVKDITYLDCSNLVYWTMGEPIEETTVINRCRKEQSYEYRLAHNDLPN
;
A
#
# COMPACT_ATOMS: atom_id res chain seq x y z
N MET A 1 1.56 -15.67 -6.81
CA MET A 1 1.58 -14.77 -5.64
C MET A 1 2.98 -14.22 -5.51
N ILE A 2 3.12 -12.91 -5.49
CA ILE A 2 4.41 -12.28 -5.20
C ILE A 2 4.66 -12.45 -3.70
N ASN A 3 5.85 -12.91 -3.35
CA ASN A 3 6.31 -12.96 -1.96
C ASN A 3 7.30 -11.82 -1.79
N LEU A 4 7.11 -11.01 -0.75
CA LEU A 4 8.12 -10.05 -0.34
C LEU A 4 9.41 -10.80 0.06
N PRO A 5 10.60 -10.26 -0.24
CA PRO A 5 11.85 -10.73 0.36
C PRO A 5 11.74 -10.82 1.88
N THR A 6 12.42 -11.77 2.52
CA THR A 6 12.33 -11.99 3.98
C THR A 6 12.64 -10.73 4.80
N THR A 7 13.55 -9.89 4.32
CA THR A 7 13.87 -8.59 4.93
C THR A 7 12.67 -7.65 4.93
N LEU A 8 12.00 -7.50 3.78
CA LEU A 8 10.81 -6.68 3.65
C LEU A 8 9.59 -7.27 4.38
N LEU A 9 9.42 -8.59 4.39
CA LEU A 9 8.39 -9.26 5.21
C LEU A 9 8.54 -8.90 6.68
N ARG A 10 9.75 -9.07 7.24
CA ARG A 10 10.02 -8.72 8.65
C ARG A 10 9.81 -7.23 8.91
N PHE A 11 10.19 -6.37 7.97
CA PHE A 11 9.95 -4.94 8.10
C PHE A 11 8.46 -4.62 8.18
N VAL A 12 7.63 -5.11 7.25
CA VAL A 12 6.19 -4.81 7.25
C VAL A 12 5.46 -5.43 8.44
N ASP A 13 5.89 -6.60 8.91
CA ASP A 13 5.28 -7.29 10.06
C ASP A 13 5.60 -6.62 11.40
N ASN A 14 6.77 -5.98 11.52
CA ASN A 14 7.20 -5.31 12.75
C ASN A 14 7.00 -3.78 12.73
N SER A 15 6.47 -3.22 11.65
CA SER A 15 6.20 -1.78 11.58
C SER A 15 4.93 -1.42 12.34
N ASP A 16 4.92 -0.25 12.98
CA ASP A 16 3.74 0.30 13.63
C ASP A 16 2.83 0.98 12.60
N TRP A 17 1.87 0.22 12.07
CA TRP A 17 0.91 0.72 11.09
C TRP A 17 -0.14 1.63 11.73
N VAL A 18 -0.32 2.82 11.15
CA VAL A 18 -1.29 3.80 11.60
C VAL A 18 -2.58 3.68 10.79
N PHE A 19 -3.70 3.49 11.47
CA PHE A 19 -5.01 3.43 10.81
C PHE A 19 -5.47 4.82 10.33
N ALA A 20 -5.85 4.93 9.06
CA ALA A 20 -6.28 6.18 8.44
C ALA A 20 -7.73 6.52 8.79
N LYS A 21 -7.91 7.43 9.77
CA LYS A 21 -9.25 7.83 10.26
C LYS A 21 -10.09 8.55 9.20
N THR A 22 -9.47 9.35 8.33
CA THR A 22 -10.16 10.18 7.33
C THR A 22 -11.00 9.33 6.37
N TYR A 23 -10.52 8.15 6.00
CA TYR A 23 -11.19 7.26 5.06
C TYR A 23 -11.77 6.00 5.71
N ALA A 24 -11.82 5.95 7.04
CA ALA A 24 -12.21 4.75 7.78
C ALA A 24 -13.57 4.16 7.36
N LYS A 25 -14.52 4.99 6.94
CA LYS A 25 -15.86 4.56 6.51
C LYS A 25 -15.94 4.10 5.06
N THR A 26 -15.06 4.59 4.18
CA THR A 26 -15.16 4.40 2.72
C THR A 26 -14.03 3.52 2.20
N TRP A 27 -12.80 3.86 2.57
CA TRP A 27 -11.58 3.19 2.15
C TRP A 27 -10.69 2.90 3.37
N PRO A 28 -11.05 1.93 4.23
CA PRO A 28 -10.25 1.62 5.41
C PRO A 28 -8.89 1.08 4.99
N HIS A 29 -7.84 1.79 5.41
CA HIS A 29 -6.46 1.43 5.16
C HIS A 29 -5.56 1.87 6.32
N GLU A 30 -4.32 1.41 6.28
CA GLU A 30 -3.28 1.78 7.20
C GLU A 30 -2.09 2.35 6.43
N TYR A 31 -1.22 3.08 7.12
CA TYR A 31 0.01 3.58 6.54
C TYR A 31 1.15 3.56 7.55
N ILE A 32 2.37 3.54 7.04
CA ILE A 32 3.59 3.87 7.80
C ILE A 32 4.16 5.18 7.30
N VAL A 33 4.83 5.91 8.18
CA VAL A 33 5.48 7.19 7.86
C VAL A 33 6.99 6.97 7.83
N ARG A 34 7.65 7.43 6.76
CA ARG A 34 9.09 7.25 6.52
C ARG A 34 9.94 7.57 7.74
N ASP A 35 9.70 8.72 8.36
CA ASP A 35 10.50 9.22 9.49
C ASP A 35 10.25 8.47 10.82
N GLN A 36 9.35 7.49 10.84
CA GLN A 36 8.98 6.72 12.03
C GLN A 36 9.45 5.26 11.95
N VAL A 37 10.12 4.88 10.86
CA VAL A 37 10.55 3.51 10.60
C VAL A 37 11.99 3.50 10.09
N ASP A 38 12.55 2.31 9.90
CA ASP A 38 13.85 2.15 9.22
C ASP A 38 13.75 2.68 7.78
N GLU A 39 14.47 3.79 7.50
CA GLU A 39 14.38 4.49 6.22
C GLU A 39 14.88 3.64 5.05
N ASP A 40 15.96 2.86 5.24
CA ASP A 40 16.50 2.02 4.18
C ASP A 40 15.48 0.95 3.78
N ARG A 41 14.79 0.34 4.77
CA ARG A 41 13.72 -0.64 4.52
C ARG A 41 12.48 0.00 3.93
N PHE A 42 12.14 1.22 4.34
CA PHE A 42 11.06 1.99 3.72
C PHE A 42 11.34 2.22 2.24
N VAL A 43 12.51 2.75 1.88
CA VAL A 43 12.91 3.02 0.49
C VAL A 43 13.01 1.73 -0.32
N GLU A 44 13.54 0.65 0.26
CA GLU A 44 13.55 -0.67 -0.39
C GLU A 44 12.12 -1.14 -0.71
N LEU A 45 11.17 -0.97 0.22
CA LEU A 45 9.77 -1.33 -0.02
C LEU A 45 9.12 -0.44 -1.09
N VAL A 46 9.37 0.88 -1.09
CA VAL A 46 8.89 1.78 -2.15
C VAL A 46 9.35 1.32 -3.52
N ARG A 47 10.65 1.02 -3.67
CA ARG A 47 11.23 0.51 -4.92
C ARG A 47 10.59 -0.82 -5.31
N HIS A 48 10.47 -1.74 -4.37
CA HIS A 48 9.86 -3.04 -4.61
C HIS A 48 8.41 -2.94 -5.09
N ILE A 49 7.59 -2.07 -4.49
CA ILE A 49 6.22 -1.78 -4.94
C ILE A 49 6.22 -1.29 -6.38
N ARG A 50 7.12 -0.38 -6.75
CA ARG A 50 7.17 0.22 -8.10
C ARG A 50 7.69 -0.74 -9.16
N ASP A 51 8.69 -1.55 -8.81
CA ASP A 51 9.37 -2.45 -9.74
C ASP A 51 8.60 -3.76 -9.96
N GLN A 52 7.92 -4.27 -8.93
CA GLN A 52 7.23 -5.56 -8.96
C GLN A 52 5.70 -5.43 -8.94
N GLY A 53 5.18 -4.23 -8.68
CA GLY A 53 3.77 -3.95 -8.68
C GLY A 53 3.16 -3.92 -10.08
N TYR A 54 1.86 -3.70 -10.11
CA TYR A 54 1.07 -3.56 -11.32
C TYR A 54 0.32 -2.23 -11.32
N LEU A 55 0.04 -1.70 -12.50
CA LEU A 55 -0.75 -0.49 -12.64
C LEU A 55 -2.23 -0.83 -12.44
N GLY A 56 -2.85 -0.20 -11.45
CA GLY A 56 -4.29 -0.30 -11.19
C GLY A 56 -4.93 1.08 -11.08
N LYS A 57 -6.23 1.08 -10.81
CA LYS A 57 -7.03 2.32 -10.69
C LYS A 57 -7.49 2.56 -9.26
N PHE A 58 -7.53 3.83 -8.89
CA PHE A 58 -8.39 4.35 -7.84
C PHE A 58 -9.30 5.42 -8.45
N TYR A 59 -10.52 5.01 -8.79
CA TYR A 59 -11.39 5.78 -9.69
C TYR A 59 -10.66 6.16 -10.99
N VAL A 60 -10.44 7.46 -11.23
CA VAL A 60 -9.73 7.94 -12.43
C VAL A 60 -8.20 7.95 -12.28
N LYS A 61 -7.69 7.84 -11.05
CA LYS A 61 -6.25 7.94 -10.76
C LYS A 61 -5.56 6.60 -11.03
N ASP A 62 -4.44 6.65 -11.73
CA ASP A 62 -3.50 5.53 -11.86
C ASP A 62 -2.63 5.41 -10.61
N ILE A 63 -2.54 4.21 -10.06
CA ILE A 63 -1.71 3.89 -8.88
C ILE A 63 -1.01 2.56 -9.11
N THR A 64 0.27 2.48 -8.77
CA THR A 64 1.00 1.19 -8.74
C THR A 64 0.71 0.47 -7.44
N TYR A 65 0.14 -0.73 -7.55
CA TYR A 65 -0.20 -1.60 -6.43
C TYR A 65 0.70 -2.84 -6.38
N LEU A 66 0.97 -3.32 -5.18
CA LEU A 66 1.63 -4.60 -4.95
C LEU A 66 0.74 -5.50 -4.08
N ASP A 67 0.34 -6.63 -4.63
CA ASP A 67 -0.36 -7.69 -3.90
C ASP A 67 0.64 -8.60 -3.19
N CYS A 68 0.53 -8.73 -1.86
CA CYS A 68 1.28 -9.71 -1.08
C CYS A 68 0.36 -10.35 -0.04
N SER A 69 0.19 -11.67 -0.14
CA SER A 69 -0.77 -12.44 0.66
C SER A 69 -2.19 -11.86 0.57
N ASN A 70 -2.77 -11.38 1.68
CA ASN A 70 -4.09 -10.77 1.73
C ASN A 70 -4.06 -9.24 1.87
N LEU A 71 -2.91 -8.63 1.58
CA LEU A 71 -2.69 -7.20 1.66
C LEU A 71 -2.32 -6.64 0.28
N VAL A 72 -2.69 -5.39 0.07
CA VAL A 72 -2.34 -4.59 -1.11
C VAL A 72 -1.58 -3.37 -0.61
N TYR A 73 -0.42 -3.09 -1.19
CA TYR A 73 0.47 -1.99 -0.81
C TYR A 73 0.57 -0.95 -1.93
N TRP A 74 0.69 0.33 -1.59
CA TRP A 74 0.92 1.41 -2.57
C TRP A 74 1.59 2.65 -1.97
N THR A 75 2.16 3.47 -2.86
CA THR A 75 2.56 4.87 -2.58
C THR A 75 1.71 5.83 -3.41
N MET A 76 1.81 7.15 -3.18
CA MET A 76 0.94 8.12 -3.85
C MET A 76 1.44 8.60 -5.23
N GLY A 77 2.69 8.29 -5.58
CA GLY A 77 3.27 8.42 -6.93
C GLY A 77 4.42 9.44 -7.02
N GLU A 78 4.78 10.08 -5.91
CA GLU A 78 5.85 11.05 -5.80
C GLU A 78 7.23 10.42 -6.11
N PRO A 79 8.26 11.21 -6.46
CA PRO A 79 9.65 10.76 -6.45
C PRO A 79 10.01 10.03 -5.15
N ILE A 80 10.96 9.10 -5.19
CA ILE A 80 11.32 8.28 -4.01
C ILE A 80 11.76 9.17 -2.85
N GLU A 81 12.48 10.25 -3.16
CA GLU A 81 13.00 11.25 -2.24
C GLU A 81 11.89 12.05 -1.55
N GLU A 82 10.74 12.21 -2.21
CA GLU A 82 9.58 12.95 -1.74
C GLU A 82 8.48 12.04 -1.14
N THR A 83 8.63 10.72 -1.29
CA THR A 83 7.67 9.75 -0.75
C THR A 83 7.81 9.66 0.76
N THR A 84 6.72 9.99 1.47
CA THR A 84 6.69 10.04 2.95
C THR A 84 5.85 8.94 3.58
N VAL A 85 4.96 8.29 2.81
CA VAL A 85 4.09 7.22 3.31
C VAL A 85 4.04 6.02 2.37
N ILE A 86 3.92 4.84 2.96
CA ILE A 86 3.49 3.62 2.29
C ILE A 86 2.16 3.22 2.92
N ASN A 87 1.17 2.98 2.07
CA ASN A 87 -0.16 2.57 2.48
C ASN A 87 -0.35 1.07 2.28
N ARG A 88 -1.26 0.47 3.06
CA ARG A 88 -1.77 -0.87 2.82
C ARG A 88 -3.24 -1.01 3.17
N CYS A 89 -3.93 -1.94 2.52
CA CYS A 89 -5.25 -2.39 2.94
C CYS A 89 -5.40 -3.90 2.74
N ARG A 90 -6.46 -4.47 3.30
CA ARG A 90 -6.88 -5.84 2.96
C ARG A 90 -7.32 -5.88 1.51
N LYS A 91 -7.07 -7.00 0.82
CA LYS A 91 -7.43 -7.16 -0.60
C LYS A 91 -8.91 -6.90 -0.88
N GLU A 92 -9.79 -7.28 0.04
CA GLU A 92 -11.23 -7.07 -0.07
C GLU A 92 -11.63 -5.59 0.05
N GLN A 93 -10.70 -4.75 0.50
CA GLN A 93 -10.87 -3.31 0.64
C GLN A 93 -10.21 -2.53 -0.52
N SER A 94 -9.57 -3.21 -1.46
CA SER A 94 -8.99 -2.56 -2.64
C SER A 94 -10.09 -2.06 -3.59
N TYR A 95 -9.77 -1.05 -4.39
CA TYR A 95 -10.71 -0.48 -5.36
C TYR A 95 -11.18 -1.51 -6.38
N GLU A 96 -10.24 -2.28 -6.96
CA GLU A 96 -10.55 -3.28 -7.97
C GLU A 96 -11.44 -4.40 -7.41
N TYR A 97 -11.18 -4.86 -6.18
CA TYR A 97 -12.01 -5.86 -5.54
C TYR A 97 -13.43 -5.32 -5.33
N ARG A 98 -13.57 -4.16 -4.69
CA ARG A 98 -14.89 -3.56 -4.43
C ARG A 98 -15.64 -3.23 -5.71
N LEU A 99 -14.96 -2.76 -6.76
CA LEU A 99 -15.54 -2.54 -8.09
C LEU A 99 -16.10 -3.83 -8.68
N ALA A 100 -15.33 -4.92 -8.67
CA ALA A 100 -15.76 -6.21 -9.19
C ALA A 100 -16.97 -6.81 -8.43
N HIS A 101 -17.19 -6.37 -7.19
CA HIS A 101 -18.29 -6.83 -6.33
C HIS A 101 -19.44 -5.83 -6.21
N ASN A 102 -19.42 -4.72 -6.96
CA ASN A 102 -20.41 -3.63 -6.84
C ASN A 102 -20.52 -3.08 -5.39
N ASP A 103 -19.41 -3.02 -4.66
CA ASP A 103 -19.28 -2.54 -3.27
C ASP A 103 -18.40 -1.27 -3.17
N LEU A 104 -18.45 -0.44 -4.21
CA LEU A 104 -17.85 0.89 -4.13
C LEU A 104 -18.66 1.76 -3.16
N PRO A 105 -18.01 2.49 -2.25
CA PRO A 105 -18.71 3.46 -1.42
C PRO A 105 -19.32 4.57 -2.29
N ASN A 106 -20.54 4.97 -1.95
CA ASN A 106 -21.26 6.10 -2.54
C ASN A 106 -20.58 7.44 -2.25
#